data_AF-A0A920NE20-F1
#
_entry.id   AF-A0A920NE20-F1
#
_cell.length_a   1.000
_cell.length_b   1.000
_cell.length_c   1.000
_cell.angle_alpha   90.00
_cell.angle_beta   90.00
_cell.angle_gamma   90.00
#
_symmetry.space_group_name_H-M   'P 1'
#
loop_
_entity.id
_entity.type
_entity.pdbx_description
1 polymer ?
#
loop_
_entity_poly.entity_id
_entity_poly.type
_entity_poly.pdbx_seq_one_letter_code
_entity_poly.pdbx_strand_id
1 'polypeptide(L)' 'MISEAAITGKPIYIADIPAKKNDHRFKMFRELFNKLNITKNLNEKIEIWNYQSLNETARIAGEIKKQIS' A
#
# COMPACT_ATOMS: atom_id res chain seq x y z
N MET A 1 -2.69 -8.52 3.44
CA MET A 1 -3.27 -7.29 2.82
C MET A 1 -2.14 -6.44 2.23
N ILE A 2 -2.38 -5.55 1.24
CA ILE A 2 -1.31 -4.68 0.68
C ILE A 2 -0.69 -3.79 1.77
N SER A 3 -1.51 -3.23 2.66
CA SER A 3 -1.05 -2.40 3.79
C SER A 3 -0.09 -3.13 4.73
N GLU A 4 -0.37 -4.39 5.07
CA GLU A 4 0.51 -5.21 5.91
C GLU A 4 1.81 -5.56 5.20
N ALA A 5 1.73 -5.94 3.92
CA ALA A 5 2.90 -6.24 3.12
C ALA A 5 3.84 -5.01 2.99
N ALA A 6 3.25 -3.81 2.90
CA ALA A 6 3.98 -2.55 2.82
C ALA A 6 4.84 -2.24 4.07
N ILE A 7 4.60 -2.92 5.20
CA ILE A 7 5.47 -2.78 6.39
C ILE A 7 6.86 -3.38 6.11
N THR A 8 6.96 -4.37 5.22
CA THR A 8 8.23 -5.07 4.94
C THR A 8 9.24 -4.23 4.15
N GLY A 9 8.79 -3.17 3.46
CA GLY A 9 9.63 -2.38 2.55
C GLY A 9 10.08 -3.13 1.29
N LYS A 10 9.62 -4.37 1.07
CA LYS A 10 9.95 -5.18 -0.10
C LYS A 10 9.06 -4.81 -1.29
N PRO A 11 9.55 -4.90 -2.54
CA PRO A 11 8.73 -4.66 -3.73
C PRO A 11 7.40 -5.43 -3.70
N ILE A 12 6.28 -4.76 -4.01
CA ILE A 12 4.94 -5.37 -4.06
C ILE A 12 4.37 -5.21 -5.46
N TYR A 13 4.10 -6.33 -6.12
CA TYR A 13 3.37 -6.36 -7.39
C TYR A 13 1.88 -6.59 -7.16
N ILE A 14 1.06 -5.97 -8.00
CA ILE A 14 -0.40 -6.17 -8.05
C ILE A 14 -0.78 -6.75 -9.41
N ALA A 15 -1.54 -7.83 -9.40
CA ALA A 15 -2.26 -8.32 -10.57
C ALA A 15 -3.75 -7.99 -10.40
N ASP A 16 -4.28 -7.16 -11.30
CA ASP A 16 -5.68 -6.74 -11.24
C ASP A 16 -6.60 -7.81 -11.84
N ILE A 17 -7.71 -8.08 -11.14
CA ILE A 17 -8.80 -8.93 -11.62
C ILE A 17 -9.94 -8.00 -12.05
N PRO A 18 -10.57 -8.21 -13.24
CA PRO A 18 -11.69 -7.41 -13.69
C PRO A 18 -12.83 -7.37 -12.65
N ALA A 19 -13.26 -6.16 -12.30
CA ALA A 19 -14.32 -5.96 -11.34
C ALA A 19 -15.68 -6.32 -11.94
N LYS A 20 -16.49 -7.11 -11.21
CA LYS A 20 -17.88 -7.44 -11.60
C LYS A 20 -18.90 -6.35 -11.25
N LYS A 21 -18.53 -5.40 -10.39
CA LYS A 21 -19.36 -4.29 -9.88
C LYS A 21 -18.46 -3.05 -9.71
N ASN A 22 -19.06 -1.89 -9.44
CA ASN A 22 -18.31 -0.65 -9.18
C ASN A 22 -17.28 -0.83 -8.04
N ASP A 23 -16.01 -0.68 -8.37
CA ASP A 23 -14.85 -0.87 -7.49
C ASP A 23 -14.10 0.45 -7.21
N HIS A 24 -14.74 1.62 -7.35
CA HIS A 24 -14.09 2.92 -7.21
C HIS A 24 -13.22 3.07 -5.95
N ARG A 25 -13.67 2.53 -4.79
CA ARG A 25 -12.88 2.55 -3.55
C ARG A 25 -11.58 1.76 -3.67
N PHE A 26 -11.60 0.61 -4.33
CA PHE A 26 -10.41 -0.20 -4.56
C PHE A 26 -9.47 0.46 -5.58
N LYS A 27 -10.01 1.10 -6.62
CA LYS A 27 -9.21 1.90 -7.57
C LYS A 27 -8.47 3.03 -6.84
N MET A 28 -9.19 3.84 -6.07
CA MET A 28 -8.58 4.92 -5.28
C MET A 28 -7.52 4.40 -4.31
N PHE A 29 -7.80 3.26 -3.66
CA PHE A 29 -6.83 2.62 -2.76
C PHE A 29 -5.56 2.18 -3.50
N ARG A 30 -5.68 1.50 -4.65
CA ARG A 30 -4.52 1.09 -5.47
C ARG A 30 -3.74 2.30 -5.99
N GLU A 31 -4.43 3.35 -6.43
CA GLU A 31 -3.81 4.60 -6.89
C GLU A 31 -3.00 5.29 -5.78
N LEU A 32 -3.51 5.30 -4.54
CA LEU A 32 -2.76 5.83 -3.40
C LEU A 32 -1.43 5.09 -3.20
N PHE A 33 -1.46 3.76 -3.20
CA PHE A 33 -0.25 2.94 -2.99
C PHE A 33 0.73 3.04 -4.17
N ASN A 34 0.22 3.20 -5.38
CA ASN A 34 1.05 3.48 -6.56
C ASN A 34 1.74 4.86 -6.45
N LYS A 35 1.00 5.91 -6.06
CA LYS A 35 1.56 7.26 -5.84
C LYS A 35 2.62 7.31 -4.74
N LEU A 36 2.49 6.47 -3.72
CA LEU A 36 3.49 6.30 -2.66
C LEU A 36 4.70 5.44 -3.10
N ASN A 37 4.74 4.98 -4.36
CA ASN A 37 5.74 4.07 -4.91
C ASN A 37 5.83 2.73 -4.14
N ILE A 38 4.77 2.33 -3.43
CA ILE A 38 4.73 1.08 -2.66
C ILE A 38 4.46 -0.10 -3.58
N THR A 39 3.55 0.08 -4.54
CA THR A 39 3.07 -1.00 -5.43
C THR A 39 3.27 -0.65 -6.89
N LYS A 40 3.60 -1.64 -7.71
CA LYS A 40 3.55 -1.55 -9.18
C LYS A 40 2.65 -2.65 -9.75
N ASN A 41 2.09 -2.42 -10.92
CA ASN A 41 1.35 -3.46 -11.62
C ASN A 41 2.32 -4.56 -12.09
N LEU A 42 1.88 -5.81 -12.02
CA LEU A 42 2.61 -6.95 -12.52
C LEU A 42 2.65 -6.86 -14.05
N ASN A 43 3.86 -6.65 -14.57
CA ASN A 43 4.13 -6.56 -16.00
C ASN A 43 5.17 -7.65 -16.36
N GLU A 44 5.51 -7.78 -17.64
CA GLU A 44 6.50 -8.77 -18.11
C GLU A 44 7.91 -8.55 -17.52
N LYS A 45 8.22 -7.32 -17.10
CA LYS A 45 9.51 -6.96 -16.52
C LYS A 45 9.43 -6.96 -15.00
N ILE A 46 10.32 -7.74 -14.37
CA ILE A 46 10.52 -7.72 -12.92
C ILE A 46 11.60 -6.68 -12.58
N GLU A 47 11.16 -5.66 -11.87
CA GLU A 47 11.97 -4.63 -11.23
C GLU A 47 12.00 -4.81 -9.71
N ILE A 48 13.07 -4.31 -9.09
CA ILE A 48 13.22 -4.22 -7.62
C ILE A 48 13.28 -2.73 -7.30
N TRP A 49 12.44 -2.28 -6.37
CA TRP A 49 12.47 -0.91 -5.85
C TRP A 49 12.26 -0.91 -4.34
N ASN A 50 12.67 0.19 -3.73
CA ASN A 50 12.46 0.43 -2.31
C ASN A 50 11.45 1.57 -2.14
N TYR A 51 10.76 1.55 -1.01
CA TYR A 51 9.85 2.60 -0.58
C TYR A 51 9.89 2.71 0.94
N GLN A 52 9.39 3.82 1.46
CA GLN A 52 9.29 4.00 2.91
C GLN A 52 8.24 3.03 3.48
N SER A 53 8.66 2.18 4.42
CA SER A 53 7.76 1.24 5.09
C SER A 53 6.57 1.96 5.71
N LEU A 54 5.36 1.45 5.42
CA LEU A 54 4.11 2.03 5.89
C LEU A 54 3.69 1.41 7.23
N ASN A 55 4.34 1.81 8.33
CA ASN A 55 3.96 1.38 9.68
C ASN A 55 2.93 2.34 10.31
N GLU A 56 1.72 2.31 9.74
CA GLU A 56 0.63 3.19 10.14
C GLU A 56 0.14 2.90 11.56
N THR A 57 0.20 1.64 12.01
CA THR A 57 -0.17 1.23 13.36
C THR A 57 0.68 1.94 14.41
N ALA A 58 2.01 1.91 14.27
CA ALA A 58 2.91 2.58 15.20
C ALA A 58 2.71 4.10 15.18
N ARG A 59 2.51 4.69 14.00
CA ARG A 59 2.27 6.13 13.84
C ARG A 59 1.00 6.57 14.57
N ILE A 60 -0.12 5.92 14.31
CA ILE A 60 -1.41 6.25 14.93
C ILE A 60 -1.39 5.97 16.43
N ALA A 61 -0.77 4.88 16.89
CA ALA A 61 -0.59 4.62 18.31
C ALA A 61 0.18 5.76 19.01
N GLY A 62 1.22 6.30 18.35
CA GLY A 62 1.96 7.47 18.84
C GLY A 62 1.09 8.72 18.94
N GLU A 63 0.28 9.01 17.91
CA GLU A 63 -0.64 10.16 17.92
C GLU A 63 -1.73 10.04 18.98
N ILE A 64 -2.32 8.85 19.16
CA ILE A 64 -3.31 8.59 20.22
C ILE A 64 -2.67 8.79 21.60
N LYS A 65 -1.45 8.26 21.81
CA LYS A 65 -0.74 8.42 23.08
C LYS A 65 -0.51 9.89 23.43
N LYS A 66 -0.16 10.74 22.46
CA LYS A 66 0.02 12.19 22.65
C LYS A 66 -1.26 12.91 23.06
N GLN A 67 -2.43 12.43 22.65
CA GLN A 67 -3.71 13.06 22.99
C GLN A 67 -4.26 12.60 24.35
N ILE A 68 -3.85 11.42 24.82
CA ILE A 68 -4.30 10.85 26.10
C ILE A 68 -3.33 11.18 27.26
N SER A 69 -2.06 11.48 26.95
CA SER A 69 -1.06 11.91 27.95
C SER A 69 -1.19 13.40 28.26
#